data_AF-A0A2H0LCT7-F1
#
_entry.id   AF-A0A2H0LCT7-F1
#
_cell.length_a   1.000
_cell.length_b   1.000
_cell.length_c   1.000
_cell.angle_alpha   90.00
_cell.angle_beta   90.00
_cell.angle_gamma   90.00
#
_symmetry.space_group_name_H-M   'P 1'
#
loop_
_entity.id
_entity.type
_entity.pdbx_description
1 polymer ?
#
loop_
_entity_poly.entity_id
_entity_poly.type
_entity_poly.pdbx_seq_one_letter_code
_entity_poly.pdbx_strand_id
1 'polypeptide(L)' 'MGSGWDAFCGRFGVVGSLFRFLWKQRLWWMAPLIFVLLILGMLLIFAQQSAIAPFIYTLF' A
#
# COMPACT_ATOMS: atom_id res chain seq x y z
N MET A 1 -3.02 -45.30 0.04
CA MET A 1 -2.03 -44.41 0.69
C MET A 1 -1.76 -43.25 -0.28
N GLY A 2 -2.05 -42.00 0.13
CA GLY A 2 -1.94 -40.77 -0.69
C GLY A 2 -3.12 -40.59 -1.65
N SER A 3 -3.84 -39.48 -1.71
CA SER A 3 -3.36 -38.10 -1.75
C SER A 3 -4.29 -37.13 -0.99
N GLY A 4 -3.88 -36.70 0.21
CA GLY A 4 -4.51 -35.57 0.90
C GLY A 4 -4.16 -34.19 0.30
N TRP A 5 -3.54 -34.18 -0.89
CA TRP A 5 -2.93 -33.01 -1.51
C TRP A 5 -3.85 -32.30 -2.51
N ASP A 6 -4.88 -32.98 -3.03
CA ASP A 6 -5.81 -32.43 -4.04
C ASP A 6 -6.73 -31.34 -3.47
N ALA A 7 -7.03 -31.40 -2.17
CA ALA A 7 -7.86 -30.43 -1.46
C ALA A 7 -7.17 -29.06 -1.28
N PHE A 8 -5.84 -29.03 -1.23
CA PHE A 8 -5.08 -27.79 -1.11
C PHE A 8 -5.04 -27.03 -2.44
N CYS A 9 -4.81 -27.71 -3.56
CA CYS A 9 -4.73 -27.06 -4.88
C CYS A 9 -6.07 -26.46 -5.35
N GLY A 10 -7.22 -27.06 -5.01
CA GLY A 10 -8.53 -26.52 -5.38
C GLY A 10 -8.91 -25.21 -4.69
N ARG A 11 -8.45 -24.99 -3.45
CA ARG A 11 -8.77 -23.79 -2.65
C ARG A 11 -8.05 -22.53 -3.14
N PHE A 12 -6.85 -22.66 -3.71
CA PHE A 12 -6.09 -21.50 -4.22
C PHE A 12 -6.75 -20.83 -5.43
N GLY A 13 -7.53 -21.57 -6.22
CA GLY A 13 -8.31 -21.00 -7.33
C GLY A 13 -9.34 -19.96 -6.87
N VAL A 14 -9.91 -20.13 -5.67
CA VAL A 14 -10.87 -19.18 -5.09
C VAL A 14 -10.19 -17.86 -4.75
N VAL A 15 -9.01 -17.90 -4.13
CA VAL A 15 -8.23 -16.69 -3.81
C VAL A 15 -7.88 -15.92 -5.08
N GLY A 16 -7.46 -16.61 -6.15
CA GLY A 16 -7.19 -16.00 -7.46
C GLY A 16 -8.42 -15.33 -8.08
N SER A 17 -9.61 -15.93 -7.93
CA SER A 17 -10.86 -15.36 -8.43
C SER A 17 -11.29 -14.10 -7.65
N LEU A 18 -11.08 -14.06 -6.33
CA LEU A 18 -11.33 -12.89 -5.49
C LEU A 18 -10.36 -11.76 -5.81
N PHE A 19 -9.08 -12.07 -6.02
CA PHE A 19 -8.07 -11.08 -6.40
C PHE A 19 -8.40 -10.43 -7.76
N ARG A 20 -8.90 -11.21 -8.71
CA ARG A 20 -9.37 -10.72 -10.02
C ARG A 20 -10.63 -9.83 -9.90
N PHE A 21 -11.49 -10.09 -8.91
CA PHE A 21 -12.65 -9.26 -8.59
C PHE A 21 -12.22 -7.92 -7.95
N LEU A 22 -11.30 -7.96 -6.98
CA LEU A 22 -10.69 -6.76 -6.38
C LEU A 22 -9.99 -5.89 -7.43
N TRP A 23 -9.30 -6.51 -8.39
CA TRP A 23 -8.66 -5.80 -9.50
C TRP A 23 -9.67 -5.10 -10.42
N LYS A 24 -10.83 -5.72 -10.66
CA LYS A 24 -11.97 -5.07 -11.33
C LYS A 24 -12.55 -3.91 -10.53
N GLN A 25 -12.40 -3.92 -9.20
CA GLN A 25 -13.04 -3.01 -8.25
C GLN A 25 -12.37 -1.63 -8.13
N ARG A 26 -11.71 -1.15 -9.19
CA ARG A 26 -11.18 0.22 -9.28
C ARG A 26 -10.05 0.51 -8.29
N LEU A 27 -9.04 -0.37 -8.18
CA LEU A 27 -7.73 -0.01 -7.59
C LEU A 27 -7.12 1.26 -8.24
N TRP A 28 -7.52 1.57 -9.48
CA TRP A 28 -7.24 2.85 -10.15
C TRP A 28 -7.70 4.10 -9.37
N TRP A 29 -8.73 3.99 -8.52
CA TRP A 29 -9.19 5.09 -7.66
C TRP A 29 -8.35 5.26 -6.39
N MET A 30 -7.64 4.22 -5.96
CA MET A 30 -6.71 4.32 -4.83
C MET A 30 -5.34 4.85 -5.25
N ALA A 31 -4.97 4.70 -6.52
CA ALA A 31 -3.75 5.25 -7.10
C ALA A 31 -3.52 6.74 -6.76
N PRO A 32 -4.48 7.67 -6.93
CA PRO A 32 -4.27 9.07 -6.56
C PRO A 32 -4.05 9.28 -5.07
N LEU A 33 -4.75 8.54 -4.19
CA LEU A 33 -4.57 8.64 -2.74
C LEU A 33 -3.18 8.17 -2.32
N ILE A 34 -2.73 7.04 -2.87
CA ILE A 34 -1.39 6.49 -2.63
C ILE A 34 -0.31 7.46 -3.12
N PHE A 35 -0.53 8.08 -4.29
CA PHE A 35 0.39 9.06 -4.87
C PHE A 35 0.54 10.31 -3.98
N VAL A 36 -0.58 10.84 -3.46
CA VAL A 36 -0.56 11.96 -2.51
C VAL A 36 0.16 11.57 -1.21
N LEU A 37 -0.10 10.38 -0.66
CA LEU A 37 0.62 9.88 0.51
C LEU A 37 2.13 9.79 0.27
N LEU A 38 2.54 9.36 -0.92
CA LEU A 38 3.94 9.21 -1.30
C LEU A 38 4.61 10.58 -1.42
N ILE A 39 3.95 11.56 -2.05
CA ILE A 39 4.41 12.95 -2.10
C ILE A 39 4.52 13.54 -0.70
N LEU A 40 3.51 13.37 0.16
CA LEU A 40 3.54 13.87 1.53
C LEU A 40 4.66 13.23 2.36
N GLY A 41 4.87 11.92 2.23
CA GLY A 41 5.98 11.22 2.89
C GLY A 41 7.34 11.72 2.41
N MET A 42 7.49 11.91 1.10
CA MET A 42 8.71 12.45 0.50
C MET A 42 8.95 13.90 0.93
N LEU A 43 7.90 14.72 0.99
CA LEU A 43 7.96 16.08 1.50
C LEU A 43 8.32 16.12 2.98
N LEU A 44 7.85 15.17 3.81
CA LEU A 44 8.21 15.06 5.22
C LEU A 44 9.71 14.80 5.40
N ILE A 45 10.28 13.91 4.59
CA ILE A 45 11.72 13.61 4.61
C ILE A 45 12.52 14.87 4.23
N PHE A 46 12.10 15.58 3.19
CA PHE A 46 12.74 16.85 2.80
C PHE A 46 12.50 18.00 3.79
N ALA A 47 11.36 18.02 4.49
CA ALA A 47 11.04 19.02 5.50
C ALA A 47 11.90 18.85 6.76
N GLN A 48 12.25 17.62 7.13
CA GLN A 48 13.22 17.38 8.21
C GLN A 48 14.66 17.76 7.80
N GLN A 49 15.03 17.58 6.52
CA GLN A 49 16.32 18.06 5.99
C GLN A 49 16.37 19.57 5.82
N SER A 50 15.22 20.21 5.60
CA SER A 50 15.15 21.66 5.58
C SER A 50 15.46 22.13 7.00
N ALA A 51 16.49 22.96 7.13
CA ALA A 51 16.90 23.61 8.38
C ALA A 51 15.81 24.50 9.04
N ILE A 52 14.55 24.35 8.63
CA ILE A 52 13.33 24.97 9.12
C ILE A 52 12.86 24.31 10.43
N ALA A 53 13.12 23.00 10.63
CA ALA A 53 12.81 22.29 11.86
C ALA A 53 13.31 22.98 13.15
N PRO A 54 14.58 23.45 13.25
CA PRO A 54 15.04 24.16 14.46
C PRO A 54 14.39 25.53 14.65
N PHE A 55 13.96 26.24 13.59
CA PHE A 55 13.41 27.59 13.76
C PHE A 55 12.00 27.62 14.34
N ILE A 56 11.19 26.58 14.09
CA ILE A 56 9.87 26.44 14.70
C ILE A 56 10.01 26.28 16.23
N TYR A 57 11.08 25.64 16.71
CA TYR A 57 11.34 25.47 18.15
C TYR A 57 12.11 26.62 18.80
N THR A 58 12.80 27.48 18.04
CA THR A 58 13.49 28.65 18.61
C THR A 58 12.60 29.89 18.74
N LEU A 59 11.42 29.92 18.11
CA LEU A 59 10.47 31.04 18.18
C LEU A 59 9.45 30.90 19.33
N PHE A 60 9.62 29.90 20.20
CA PHE A 60 8.88 29.73 21.45
C PHE A 60 9.84 29.61 22.63
#